data_AF-A0A956VM47-F1
#
_entry.id   AF-A0A956VM47-F1
#
_cell.length_a   1.000
_cell.length_b   1.000
_cell.length_c   1.000
_cell.angle_alpha   90.00
_cell.angle_beta   90.00
_cell.angle_gamma   90.00
#
_symmetry.space_group_name_H-M   'P 1'
#
loop_
_entity.id
_entity.type
_entity.pdbx_description
1 polymer ?
#
loop_
_entity_poly.entity_id
_entity_poly.type
_entity_poly.pdbx_seq_one_letter_code
_entity_poly.pdbx_strand_id
1 'polypeptide(L)' 'MKLGIGIGYSGGQLALPMERILLAEKLGYDSLWTAEAYGSDALTPLAYIAALTKHIRLVLPSERDRVKFKLFS' A
#
# COMPACT_ATOMS: atom_id res chain seq x y z
N MET A 1 -2.99 -13.52 13.88
CA MET A 1 -3.42 -13.29 12.48
C MET A 1 -2.62 -12.11 11.93
N LYS A 2 -2.16 -12.14 10.67
CA LYS A 2 -1.47 -11.00 10.03
C LYS A 2 -2.38 -10.43 8.96
N LEU A 3 -2.85 -9.20 9.17
CA LEU A 3 -3.74 -8.49 8.25
C LEU A 3 -2.93 -7.50 7.42
N GLY A 4 -3.16 -7.51 6.10
CA GLY A 4 -2.51 -6.61 5.16
C GLY A 4 -3.54 -5.68 4.51
N ILE A 5 -3.17 -4.42 4.24
CA ILE A 5 -4.01 -3.46 3.53
C ILE A 5 -3.34 -3.00 2.24
N GLY A 6 -4.01 -3.21 1.10
CA GLY A 6 -3.57 -2.73 -0.21
C GLY A 6 -4.14 -1.35 -0.52
N ILE A 7 -3.27 -0.41 -0.90
CA ILE A 7 -3.68 0.89 -1.41
C ILE A 7 -3.36 0.97 -2.90
N GLY A 8 -4.40 1.04 -3.73
CA GLY A 8 -4.27 1.41 -5.13
C GLY A 8 -4.43 2.91 -5.28
N TYR A 9 -3.55 3.54 -6.06
CA TYR A 9 -3.81 4.88 -6.59
C TYR A 9 -4.10 4.73 -8.09
N SER A 10 -5.10 5.47 -8.58
CA SER A 10 -5.54 5.43 -9.97
C SER A 10 -5.76 6.85 -10.46
N GLY A 11 -5.27 7.14 -11.67
CA GLY A 11 -5.21 8.48 -12.23
C GLY A 11 -3.98 9.26 -11.75
N GLY A 12 -3.52 10.22 -12.55
CA GLY A 12 -2.29 11.01 -12.33
C GLY A 12 -2.26 11.90 -11.08
N GLN A 13 -3.10 11.61 -10.08
CA GLN A 13 -3.20 12.33 -8.82
C GLN A 13 -2.93 11.36 -7.67
N LEU A 14 -1.86 11.63 -6.92
CA LEU A 14 -1.47 10.82 -5.78
C LEU A 14 -2.38 11.11 -4.58
N ALA A 15 -3.58 10.55 -4.58
CA ALA A 15 -4.53 10.63 -3.47
C ALA A 15 -4.32 9.44 -2.52
N LEU A 16 -3.37 9.56 -1.58
CA LEU A 16 -3.14 8.54 -0.55
C LEU A 16 -4.15 8.72 0.59
N PRO A 17 -4.96 7.69 0.93
CA PRO A 17 -5.91 7.76 2.03
C PRO A 17 -5.21 7.59 3.38
N MET A 18 -4.38 8.56 3.77
CA MET A 18 -3.54 8.51 4.97
C MET A 18 -4.32 8.25 6.26
N GLU A 19 -5.53 8.78 6.36
CA GLU A 19 -6.40 8.54 7.53
C GLU A 19 -6.75 7.06 7.70
N ARG A 20 -7.00 6.35 6.59
CA ARG A 20 -7.26 4.89 6.60
C ARG A 20 -6.01 4.10 6.96
N ILE A 21 -4.84 4.56 6.51
CA ILE A 21 -3.55 3.92 6.78
C ILE A 21 -3.19 4.01 8.25
N LEU A 22 -3.32 5.20 8.85
CA LEU A 22 -3.08 5.42 10.28
C LEU A 22 -4.09 4.65 11.14
N LEU A 23 -5.34 4.55 10.69
CA LEU A 23 -6.35 3.73 11.36
C LEU A 23 -6.00 2.24 11.27
N ALA A 24 -5.53 1.76 10.11
CA ALA A 24 -5.04 0.38 9.95
C ALA A 24 -3.83 0.10 10.86
N GLU A 25 -2.88 1.03 10.98
CA GLU A 25 -1.76 0.92 11.93
C GLU A 25 -2.26 0.81 13.38
N LYS A 26 -3.20 1.67 13.79
CA LYS A 26 -3.83 1.61 15.12
C LYS A 26 -4.60 0.31 15.38
N LEU A 27 -5.21 -0.27 14.35
CA LEU A 27 -5.91 -1.56 14.44
C LEU A 27 -4.95 -2.76 14.47
N GLY A 28 -3.65 -2.54 14.36
CA GLY A 28 -2.64 -3.61 14.41
C GLY A 28 -2.45 -4.35 13.08
N TYR A 29 -2.65 -3.66 11.95
CA TYR A 29 -2.29 -4.21 10.65
C TYR A 29 -0.78 -4.42 10.55
N ASP A 30 -0.40 -5.52 9.93
CA ASP A 30 0.96 -6.02 9.92
C ASP A 30 1.72 -5.60 8.65
N SER A 31 1.02 -5.47 7.52
CA SER A 31 1.63 -5.07 6.24
C SER A 31 0.74 -4.11 5.43
N LEU A 32 1.38 -3.22 4.68
CA LEU A 32 0.78 -2.31 3.73
C LEU A 32 1.52 -2.39 2.40
N TRP A 33 0.76 -2.43 1.32
CA TRP A 33 1.26 -2.59 -0.05
C TRP A 33 0.65 -1.51 -0.94
N THR A 34 1.45 -0.93 -1.82
CA THR A 34 0.99 0.00 -2.85
C THR A 34 0.80 -0.74 -4.17
N ALA A 35 -0.31 -0.50 -4.88
CA ALA A 35 -0.47 -1.03 -6.23
C ALA A 35 0.21 -0.09 -7.22
N GLU A 36 1.23 -0.58 -7.90
CA GLU A 36 1.90 0.11 -8.99
C GLU A 36 1.06 -0.05 -10.27
N ALA A 37 0.42 1.03 -10.73
CA ALA A 37 -0.19 1.04 -12.05
C ALA A 37 0.88 1.38 -13.09
N TYR A 38 1.28 0.39 -13.91
CA TYR A 38 2.01 0.53 -15.19
C TYR A 38 2.97 1.74 -15.28
N GLY A 39 4.16 1.63 -14.68
CA GLY A 39 5.23 2.62 -14.80
C GLY A 39 5.09 3.85 -13.90
N SER A 40 4.14 3.85 -12.97
CA SER A 40 4.00 4.88 -11.94
C SER A 40 4.77 4.49 -10.68
N ASP A 41 5.46 5.44 -10.05
CA ASP A 41 6.38 5.15 -8.95
C ASP A 41 5.66 4.57 -7.71
N ALA A 42 6.01 3.35 -7.32
CA ALA A 42 5.52 2.72 -6.09
C ALA A 42 6.36 3.11 -4.85
N LEU A 43 7.58 3.62 -5.04
CA LEU A 43 8.54 3.90 -3.98
C LEU A 43 8.21 5.22 -3.26
N THR A 44 7.95 6.30 -3.99
CA THR A 44 7.59 7.61 -3.42
C THR A 44 6.40 7.55 -2.45
N PRO A 45 5.25 6.94 -2.80
CA PRO A 45 4.14 6.86 -1.84
C PRO A 45 4.46 6.01 -0.63
N LEU A 46 5.20 4.91 -0.81
CA LEU A 46 5.65 4.09 0.32
C LEU A 46 6.60 4.87 1.23
N ALA A 47 7.55 5.63 0.68
CA ALA A 47 8.45 6.46 1.45
C ALA A 47 7.71 7.56 2.23
N TYR A 48 6.69 8.17 1.61
CA TYR A 48 5.84 9.15 2.30
C TYR A 48 5.07 8.51 3.47
N ILE A 49 4.51 7.32 3.27
CA ILE A 49 3.83 6.57 4.34
C ILE A 49 4.82 6.15 5.41
N ALA A 50 6.04 5.73 5.03
CA ALA A 50 7.11 5.35 5.95
C ALA A 50 7.51 6.50 6.88
N ALA A 51 7.47 7.74 6.37
CA ALA A 51 7.76 8.92 7.18
C ALA A 51 6.68 9.22 8.23
N LEU A 52 5.45 8.75 8.01
CA LEU A 52 4.28 9.06 8.84
C LEU A 52 3.80 7.89 9.71
N THR A 53 4.37 6.69 9.52
CA THR A 53 4.02 5.46 10.25
C THR A 53 5.26 4.91 10.95
N LYS A 54 5.08 4.12 12.01
CA LYS A 54 6.20 3.62 12.85
C LYS A 54 6.25 2.11 12.97
N HIS A 55 5.13 1.43 12.81
CA HIS A 55 5.00 0.01 13.14
C HIS A 55 4.52 -0.84 11.96
N ILE A 56 3.84 -0.24 10.99
CA ILE A 56 3.32 -0.97 9.83
C ILE A 56 4.45 -1.36 8.86
N ARG A 57 4.46 -2.61 8.38
CA ARG A 57 5.48 -3.05 7.41
C ARG A 57 5.09 -2.65 5.99
N LEU A 58 6.00 -2.02 5.29
CA LEU A 58 5.79 -1.56 3.91
C LEU A 58 6.36 -2.59 2.94
N VAL A 59 5.53 -3.03 2.00
CA VAL A 59 5.88 -4.08 1.04
C VAL A 59 5.67 -3.58 -0.38
N LEU A 60 6.70 -3.68 -1.20
CA LEU A 60 6.62 -3.46 -2.63
C LEU A 60 6.00 -4.69 -3.31
N PRO A 61 5.02 -4.51 -4.21
CA PRO A 61 4.50 -5.63 -4.98
C PRO A 61 5.60 -6.19 -5.90
N SER A 62 5.95 -7.45 -5.72
CA SER A 62 6.82 -8.19 -6.65
C SER A 62 6.01 -8.67 -7.86
N GLU A 63 6.65 -8.85 -9.02
CA GLU A 63 6.04 -9.47 -10.21
C GLU A 63 5.34 -10.81 -9.90
N ARG A 64 5.80 -11.54 -8.87
CA ARG A 64 5.16 -12.80 -8.42
C ARG A 64 3.84 -12.59 -7.67
N ASP A 65 3.65 -11.43 -7.04
CA ASP A 65 2.45 -11.12 -6.26
C ASP A 65 1.34 -10.50 -7.14
N ARG A 66 1.68 -10.00 -8.34
CA ARG A 66 0.73 -9.44 -9.32
C ARG A 66 -0.30 -10.47 -9.83
N VAL A 67 0.06 -11.76 -9.89
CA VAL A 67 -0.82 -12.83 -10.39
C VAL A 67 -1.99 -13.15 -9.44
N LYS A 68 -1.84 -12.88 -8.14
CA LYS A 68 -2.89 -13.19 -7.14
C LYS A 68 -4.03 -12.16 -7.11
N PHE A 69 -3.83 -10.96 -7.66
CA PHE A 69 -4.75 -9.84 -7.45
C PHE A 69 -5.62 -9.46 -8.64
N LYS A 70 -5.49 -10.13 -9.79
CA LYS A 70 -6.40 -9.93 -10.94
C LYS A 70 -7.81 -10.50 -10.73
N LEU A 71 -8.16 -10.94 -9.52
CA LEU A 71 -9.40 -11.65 -9.20
C LEU A 71 -10.42 -10.84 -8.37
N PHE A 72 -10.14 -9.57 -8.07
CA PHE A 72 -11.13 -8.67 -7.49
C PHE A 72 -11.18 -7.38 -8.31
N SER A 73 -11.84 -7.48 -9.47
CA SER A 73 -12.39 -6.34 -10.21
C SER A 73 -13.86 -6.18 -9.89
#